data_AF-A0A1E3WGR3-F1
#
_entry.id   AF-A0A1E3WGR3-F1
#
_cell.length_a   1.000
_cell.length_b   1.000
_cell.length_c   1.000
_cell.angle_alpha   90.00
_cell.angle_beta   90.00
_cell.angle_gamma   90.00
#
_symmetry.space_group_name_H-M   'P 1'
#
loop_
_entity.id
_entity.type
_entity.pdbx_description
1 polymer ?
#
loop_
_entity_poly.entity_id
_entity_poly.type
_entity_poly.pdbx_seq_one_letter_code
_entity_poly.pdbx_strand_id
1 'polypeptide(L)'
;MSSPRLRVQFETLFEHYDGIDLGVQLEEITDILCCTRRNARIVLNKMEEEGWIEWHPSPGRGKLSQLNFKRSRTDVSENLARRYLEEGKIGQALKVLDQDAAKLARVVESYLGVQVQEGQQVVRLPYYRPLLSLNPHKNMRRSELHIVRQIFSGLTRLDENEQLVPDLAHTWEMLSPRHWRFYIRPAVRYHNGDLLSVEAIIECLMALRSRNLFAHIETVCSQQKNVVDIHLSQDDYHFALLMAESCAKVMLPSSERSADYDQFPIGTGPYKITQNDEKRLTIQAFDGYFGFRPLVDSVEVWVIDAVHSSMVFPSLSKPCAPEAITISDEVELDPGCTYLLLNRNNGLAKSDDWARYFSQRLSSLNVFQLLPQDKIVELGALPAHGLKPGWYHHTRQAHYSPPPSYRTVKIAYHAKHPMFPTLVKCLETLLKQDNLEVELITYDMEMPDNEQVDIWVKPMGIANNRDDAIAGWLLDYSDIEHLSREQDFAQWSEVVTQYRSEEFATFPAQNIGKSLADKMQLIPMFHCWLGVSKDQCGSLQNAKCNALGWFDFSKVWIKPNMLDERGSHHGETQ
;
A
#
# COMPACT_ATOMS: atom_id res chain seq x y z
N MET A 1 18.83 -23.16 18.81
CA MET A 1 18.34 -23.13 17.40
C MET A 1 17.78 -24.50 17.06
N SER A 2 16.48 -24.66 17.23
CA SER A 2 15.75 -25.89 16.90
C SER A 2 15.69 -26.14 15.39
N SER A 3 16.32 -27.20 14.92
CA SER A 3 16.24 -27.61 13.51
C SER A 3 14.86 -28.22 13.17
N PRO A 4 14.42 -28.22 11.88
CA PRO A 4 13.23 -28.95 11.44
C PRO A 4 13.22 -30.42 11.88
N ARG A 5 14.40 -31.03 11.98
CA ARG A 5 14.58 -32.40 12.47
C ARG A 5 14.22 -32.55 13.96
N LEU A 6 14.52 -31.55 14.77
CA LEU A 6 14.19 -31.58 16.21
C LEU A 6 12.68 -31.54 16.42
N ARG A 7 11.96 -30.76 15.60
CA ARG A 7 10.49 -30.74 15.60
C ARG A 7 9.91 -32.11 15.26
N VAL A 8 10.34 -32.74 14.17
CA VAL A 8 9.83 -34.07 13.78
C VAL A 8 10.03 -35.07 14.93
N GLN A 9 11.19 -35.02 15.59
CA GLN A 9 11.47 -35.87 16.75
C GLN A 9 10.54 -35.57 17.94
N PHE A 10 10.21 -34.30 18.18
CA PHE A 10 9.26 -33.92 19.23
C PHE A 10 7.87 -34.45 18.91
N GLU A 11 7.42 -34.27 17.67
CA GLU A 11 6.12 -34.74 17.21
C GLU A 11 5.99 -36.26 17.28
N THR A 12 7.05 -37.00 16.92
CA THR A 12 7.07 -38.46 17.03
C THR A 12 6.87 -38.90 18.49
N LEU A 13 7.53 -38.23 19.44
CA LEU A 13 7.33 -38.51 20.87
C LEU A 13 5.94 -38.08 21.35
N PHE A 14 5.48 -36.90 20.95
CA PHE A 14 4.19 -36.35 21.36
C PHE A 14 3.03 -37.23 20.87
N GLU A 15 3.06 -37.70 19.62
CA GLU A 15 2.07 -38.64 19.07
C GLU A 15 2.11 -40.00 19.76
N HIS A 16 3.31 -40.52 20.04
CA HIS A 16 3.44 -41.83 20.67
C HIS A 16 2.86 -41.86 22.09
N TYR A 17 3.05 -40.76 22.84
CA TYR A 17 2.61 -40.64 24.23
C TYR A 17 1.33 -39.83 24.41
N ASP A 18 0.66 -39.44 23.32
CA ASP A 18 -0.55 -38.60 23.31
C ASP A 18 -0.41 -37.30 24.13
N GLY A 19 0.80 -36.75 24.20
CA GLY A 19 1.13 -35.56 24.98
C GLY A 19 1.00 -35.71 26.50
N ILE A 20 0.86 -36.93 27.03
CA ILE A 20 0.69 -37.19 28.46
C ILE A 20 2.05 -37.17 29.16
N ASP A 21 2.13 -36.58 30.35
CA ASP A 21 3.31 -36.64 31.21
C ASP A 21 3.47 -38.03 31.81
N LEU A 22 4.65 -38.65 31.67
CA LEU A 22 4.85 -40.02 32.14
C LEU A 22 6.31 -40.36 32.47
N GLY A 23 6.48 -41.48 33.16
CA GLY A 23 7.77 -42.14 33.33
C GLY A 23 8.07 -43.08 32.16
N VAL A 24 9.23 -42.92 31.53
CA VAL A 24 9.67 -43.66 30.33
C VAL A 24 11.08 -44.22 30.48
N GLN A 25 11.36 -45.34 29.83
CA GLN A 25 12.73 -45.84 29.72
C GLN A 25 13.46 -45.14 28.56
N LEU A 26 14.77 -44.91 28.72
CA LEU A 26 15.56 -44.31 27.66
C LEU A 26 15.64 -45.24 26.42
N GLU A 27 15.60 -46.56 26.61
CA GLU A 27 15.49 -47.54 25.54
C GLU A 27 14.24 -47.33 24.67
N GLU A 28 13.07 -47.08 25.28
CA GLU A 28 11.83 -46.82 24.54
C GLU A 28 11.94 -45.57 23.67
N ILE A 29 12.53 -44.49 24.20
CA ILE A 29 12.79 -43.27 23.42
C ILE A 29 13.75 -43.54 22.26
N THR A 30 14.77 -44.37 22.45
CA THR A 30 15.69 -44.72 21.35
C THR A 30 15.02 -45.50 20.23
N ASP A 31 14.08 -46.38 20.59
CA ASP A 31 13.31 -47.17 19.63
C ASP A 31 12.32 -46.29 18.86
N ILE A 32 11.58 -45.42 19.55
CA ILE A 32 10.63 -44.47 18.93
C ILE A 32 11.34 -43.53 17.96
N LEU A 33 12.48 -42.97 18.37
CA LEU A 33 13.24 -42.01 17.55
C LEU A 33 14.21 -42.68 16.56
N CYS A 34 14.25 -44.02 16.51
CA CYS A 34 15.18 -44.80 15.70
C CYS A 34 16.64 -44.31 15.80
N CYS A 35 17.14 -44.08 17.01
CA CYS A 35 18.47 -43.49 17.21
C CYS A 35 19.24 -44.05 18.40
N THR A 36 20.54 -43.74 18.50
CA THR A 36 21.38 -44.23 19.62
C THR A 36 21.04 -43.53 20.94
N ARG A 37 21.32 -44.17 22.10
CA ARG A 37 21.11 -43.55 23.43
C ARG A 37 21.78 -42.19 23.58
N ARG A 38 22.99 -42.04 23.00
CA ARG A 38 23.71 -40.76 23.01
C ARG A 38 22.93 -39.69 22.25
N ASN A 39 22.40 -40.05 21.09
CA ASN A 39 21.60 -39.12 20.28
C ASN A 39 20.26 -38.79 20.93
N ALA A 40 19.56 -39.77 21.51
CA ALA A 40 18.31 -39.53 22.24
C ALA A 40 18.49 -38.51 23.37
N ARG A 41 19.57 -38.63 24.16
CA ARG A 41 19.90 -37.64 25.21
C ARG A 41 20.15 -36.24 24.65
N ILE A 42 20.90 -36.14 23.56
CA ILE A 42 21.16 -34.84 22.89
C ILE A 42 19.84 -34.21 22.41
N VAL A 43 18.96 -35.03 21.84
CA VAL A 43 17.66 -34.58 21.32
C VAL A 43 16.78 -34.10 22.47
N LEU A 44 16.65 -34.86 23.56
CA LEU A 44 15.87 -34.49 24.74
C LEU A 44 16.38 -33.20 25.39
N ASN A 45 17.69 -33.09 25.61
CA ASN A 45 18.29 -31.87 26.16
C ASN A 45 18.01 -30.65 25.26
N LYS A 46 18.07 -30.81 23.94
CA LYS A 46 17.74 -29.71 23.01
C LYS A 46 16.26 -29.32 23.04
N MET A 47 15.36 -30.29 23.23
CA MET A 47 13.93 -30.00 23.39
C MET A 47 13.66 -29.27 24.71
N GLU A 48 14.40 -29.63 25.77
CA GLU A 48 14.35 -28.96 27.07
C GLU A 48 14.94 -27.54 27.02
N GLU A 49 16.06 -27.33 26.33
CA GLU A 49 16.64 -25.99 26.08
C GLU A 49 15.67 -25.06 25.33
N GLU A 50 14.85 -25.60 24.42
CA GLU A 50 13.81 -24.84 23.72
C GLU A 50 12.48 -24.77 24.53
N GLY A 51 12.44 -25.38 25.73
CA GLY A 51 11.29 -25.34 26.64
C GLY A 51 10.07 -26.14 26.19
N TRP A 52 10.26 -27.13 25.29
CA TRP A 52 9.17 -27.96 24.76
C TRP A 52 8.79 -29.09 25.70
N ILE A 53 9.79 -29.61 26.41
CA ILE A 53 9.66 -30.68 27.41
C ILE A 53 10.46 -30.30 28.65
N GLU A 54 10.22 -31.03 29.73
CA GLU A 54 11.07 -31.07 30.91
C GLU A 54 11.49 -32.53 31.12
N TRP A 55 12.80 -32.76 31.25
CA TRP A 55 13.37 -34.11 31.22
C TRP A 55 14.18 -34.39 32.49
N HIS A 56 13.70 -35.34 33.29
CA HIS A 56 14.38 -35.76 34.52
C HIS A 56 14.97 -37.18 34.36
N PRO A 57 16.27 -37.30 34.03
CA PRO A 57 16.90 -38.60 33.83
C PRO A 57 17.11 -39.35 35.16
N SER A 58 16.71 -40.62 35.21
CA SER A 58 16.97 -41.52 36.33
C SER A 58 18.09 -42.53 36.02
N PRO A 59 19.24 -42.50 36.71
CA PRO A 59 20.32 -43.47 36.47
C PRO A 59 20.02 -44.85 37.09
N GLY A 60 20.01 -45.89 36.25
CA GLY A 60 19.90 -47.31 36.65
C GLY A 60 19.15 -48.16 35.61
N ARG A 61 19.52 -49.45 35.44
CA ARG A 61 18.76 -50.35 34.54
C ARG A 61 17.33 -50.51 35.06
N GLY A 62 16.35 -50.30 34.18
CA GLY A 62 14.92 -50.48 34.48
C GLY A 62 14.27 -49.35 35.29
N LYS A 63 14.98 -48.26 35.62
CA LYS A 63 14.36 -47.08 36.25
C LYS A 63 13.76 -46.16 35.19
N LEU A 64 12.55 -45.68 35.47
CA LEU A 64 11.85 -44.73 34.62
C LEU A 64 12.44 -43.32 34.82
N SER A 65 12.76 -42.66 33.71
CA SER A 65 13.05 -41.23 33.67
C SER A 65 11.74 -40.48 33.41
N GLN A 66 11.60 -39.25 33.92
CA GLN A 66 10.35 -38.51 33.77
C GLN A 66 10.41 -37.59 32.56
N LEU A 67 9.43 -37.70 31.66
CA LEU A 67 9.23 -36.84 30.50
C LEU A 67 7.92 -36.07 30.70
N ASN A 68 8.01 -34.75 30.83
CA ASN A 68 6.83 -33.89 30.90
C ASN A 68 6.75 -33.01 29.65
N PHE A 69 5.61 -32.96 28.98
CA PHE A 69 5.38 -32.10 27.82
C PHE A 69 4.92 -30.71 28.30
N LYS A 70 5.69 -29.66 27.97
CA LYS A 70 5.37 -28.28 28.35
C LYS A 70 4.63 -27.51 27.25
N ARG A 71 4.63 -28.05 26.03
CA ARG A 71 4.04 -27.43 24.83
C ARG A 71 3.28 -28.47 24.01
N SER A 72 2.25 -28.03 23.30
CA SER A 72 1.56 -28.85 22.32
C SER A 72 2.31 -28.90 20.98
N ARG A 73 1.96 -29.86 20.12
CA ARG A 73 2.40 -29.88 18.71
C ARG A 73 2.12 -28.56 17.99
N THR A 74 0.93 -28.01 18.22
CA THR A 74 0.49 -26.75 17.61
C THR A 74 1.39 -25.62 18.05
N ASP A 75 1.67 -25.48 19.35
CA ASP A 75 2.53 -24.41 19.88
C ASP A 75 3.95 -24.46 19.30
N VAL A 76 4.55 -25.65 19.20
CA VAL A 76 5.90 -25.82 18.64
C VAL A 76 5.91 -25.44 17.15
N SER A 77 4.89 -25.84 16.41
CA SER A 77 4.76 -25.54 14.98
C SER A 77 4.52 -24.06 14.71
N GLU A 78 3.64 -23.42 15.46
CA GLU A 78 3.35 -21.99 15.34
C GLU A 78 4.57 -21.13 15.70
N ASN A 79 5.31 -21.46 16.75
CA ASN A 79 6.53 -20.72 17.11
C ASN A 79 7.62 -20.83 16.03
N LEU A 80 7.81 -22.02 15.45
CA LEU A 80 8.74 -22.21 14.36
C LEU A 80 8.28 -21.48 13.08
N ALA A 81 6.98 -21.47 12.81
CA ALA A 81 6.40 -20.69 11.72
C ALA A 81 6.62 -19.19 11.91
N ARG A 82 6.45 -18.64 13.13
CA ARG A 82 6.79 -17.23 13.44
C ARG A 82 8.24 -16.91 13.14
N ARG A 83 9.18 -17.76 13.58
CA ARG A 83 10.61 -17.60 13.26
C ARG A 83 10.86 -17.60 11.75
N TYR A 84 10.18 -18.47 11.01
CA TYR A 84 10.27 -18.46 9.55
C TYR A 84 9.68 -17.19 8.93
N LEU A 85 8.59 -16.65 9.47
CA LEU A 85 8.05 -15.36 9.04
C LEU A 85 9.04 -14.22 9.31
N GLU A 86 9.69 -14.19 10.48
CA GLU A 86 10.75 -13.22 10.82
C GLU A 86 11.92 -13.25 9.83
N GLU A 87 12.25 -14.43 9.31
CA GLU A 87 13.30 -14.62 8.30
C GLU A 87 12.81 -14.37 6.85
N GLY A 88 11.53 -14.07 6.66
CA GLY A 88 10.86 -13.93 5.35
C GLY A 88 10.71 -15.24 4.58
N LYS A 89 10.71 -16.39 5.27
CA LYS A 89 10.65 -17.76 4.72
C LYS A 89 9.22 -18.33 4.80
N ILE A 90 8.27 -17.66 4.16
CA ILE A 90 6.83 -18.01 4.24
C ILE A 90 6.55 -19.45 3.78
N GLY A 91 7.19 -19.92 2.71
CA GLY A 91 7.02 -21.31 2.27
C GLY A 91 7.46 -22.34 3.31
N GLN A 92 8.44 -22.00 4.16
CA GLN A 92 8.86 -22.85 5.27
C GLN A 92 7.88 -22.72 6.45
N ALA A 93 7.35 -21.54 6.72
CA ALA A 93 6.28 -21.33 7.71
C ALA A 93 5.03 -22.16 7.35
N LEU A 94 4.57 -22.08 6.09
CA LEU A 94 3.42 -22.84 5.59
C LEU A 94 3.68 -24.35 5.66
N LYS A 95 4.87 -24.80 5.26
CA LYS A 95 5.26 -26.21 5.36
C LYS A 95 5.27 -26.68 6.82
N VAL A 96 5.68 -25.81 7.74
CA VAL A 96 5.65 -26.14 9.16
C VAL A 96 4.24 -26.23 9.71
N LEU A 97 3.30 -25.50 9.14
CA LEU A 97 1.89 -25.53 9.51
C LEU A 97 1.10 -26.55 8.68
N ASP A 98 1.75 -27.64 8.24
CA ASP A 98 1.12 -28.74 7.48
C ASP A 98 0.46 -28.30 6.17
N GLN A 99 0.98 -27.25 5.54
CA GLN A 99 0.40 -26.60 4.36
C GLN A 99 -1.01 -26.02 4.59
N ASP A 100 -1.38 -25.80 5.85
CA ASP A 100 -2.65 -25.20 6.23
C ASP A 100 -2.57 -23.67 6.17
N ALA A 101 -3.15 -23.11 5.11
CA ALA A 101 -3.24 -21.67 4.89
C ALA A 101 -3.99 -20.93 6.01
N ALA A 102 -4.98 -21.56 6.66
CA ALA A 102 -5.74 -20.95 7.74
C ALA A 102 -4.95 -20.93 9.07
N LYS A 103 -4.11 -21.94 9.32
CA LYS A 103 -3.11 -21.86 10.42
C LYS A 103 -2.07 -20.79 10.14
N LEU A 104 -1.56 -20.70 8.91
CA LEU A 104 -0.63 -19.65 8.54
C LEU A 104 -1.24 -18.27 8.73
N ALA A 105 -2.47 -18.06 8.29
CA ALA A 105 -3.21 -16.82 8.49
C ALA A 105 -3.31 -16.46 9.98
N ARG A 106 -3.63 -17.41 10.86
CA ARG A 106 -3.68 -17.17 12.33
C ARG A 106 -2.31 -16.83 12.93
N VAL A 107 -1.25 -17.52 12.51
CA VAL A 107 0.11 -17.22 12.97
C VAL A 107 0.54 -15.84 12.48
N VAL A 108 0.26 -15.53 11.21
CA VAL A 108 0.46 -14.22 10.60
C VAL A 108 -0.34 -13.15 11.33
N GLU A 109 -1.62 -13.34 11.62
CA GLU A 109 -2.45 -12.42 12.42
C GLU A 109 -1.87 -12.16 13.82
N SER A 110 -1.37 -13.19 14.50
CA SER A 110 -0.71 -13.05 15.81
C SER A 110 0.67 -12.38 15.75
N TYR A 111 1.25 -12.31 14.56
CA TYR A 111 2.55 -11.71 14.26
C TYR A 111 2.42 -10.29 13.69
N LEU A 112 1.32 -10.02 13.01
CA LEU A 112 0.90 -8.73 12.49
C LEU A 112 0.22 -7.89 13.60
N GLY A 113 -0.07 -6.63 13.29
CA GLY A 113 -0.66 -5.71 14.26
C GLY A 113 0.39 -5.13 15.21
N VAL A 114 0.00 -4.76 16.42
CA VAL A 114 0.89 -4.02 17.34
C VAL A 114 1.58 -4.92 18.33
N GLN A 115 2.91 -4.79 18.39
CA GLN A 115 3.77 -5.52 19.30
C GLN A 115 4.60 -4.54 20.12
N VAL A 116 4.88 -4.89 21.37
CA VAL A 116 5.90 -4.20 22.16
C VAL A 116 7.20 -5.01 22.03
N GLN A 117 8.16 -4.47 21.29
CA GLN A 117 9.47 -5.09 21.11
C GLN A 117 10.53 -4.21 21.79
N GLU A 118 11.23 -4.76 22.78
CA GLU A 118 12.27 -4.04 23.53
C GLU A 118 11.77 -2.69 24.13
N GLY A 119 10.49 -2.62 24.49
CA GLY A 119 9.85 -1.41 25.01
C GLY A 119 9.34 -0.43 23.95
N GLN A 120 9.54 -0.72 22.66
CA GLN A 120 9.03 0.09 21.54
C GLN A 120 7.72 -0.46 20.99
N GLN A 121 6.80 0.43 20.62
CA GLN A 121 5.56 0.09 19.91
C GLN A 121 5.85 -0.10 18.42
N VAL A 122 5.64 -1.32 17.92
CA VAL A 122 5.88 -1.69 16.51
C VAL A 122 4.57 -2.13 15.87
N VAL A 123 4.19 -1.52 14.75
CA VAL A 123 3.04 -1.91 13.93
C VAL A 123 3.53 -2.72 12.73
N ARG A 124 3.04 -3.95 12.57
CA ARG A 124 3.39 -4.84 11.45
C ARG A 124 2.22 -5.00 10.49
N LEU A 125 2.45 -4.68 9.22
CA LEU A 125 1.45 -4.69 8.15
C LEU A 125 1.87 -5.64 7.04
N PRO A 126 0.99 -6.55 6.60
CA PRO A 126 1.28 -7.40 5.44
C PRO A 126 1.05 -6.62 4.14
N TYR A 127 1.84 -6.92 3.12
CA TYR A 127 1.68 -6.33 1.80
C TYR A 127 2.14 -7.29 0.70
N TYR A 128 1.52 -7.22 -0.48
CA TYR A 128 1.70 -8.22 -1.53
C TYR A 128 3.00 -8.08 -2.35
N ARG A 129 3.75 -6.98 -2.18
CA ARG A 129 4.97 -6.69 -2.96
C ARG A 129 5.93 -5.77 -2.20
N PRO A 130 7.21 -5.71 -2.57
CA PRO A 130 8.13 -4.72 -2.02
C PRO A 130 7.85 -3.29 -2.51
N LEU A 131 8.35 -2.30 -1.75
CA LEU A 131 8.20 -0.85 -1.96
C LEU A 131 9.58 -0.18 -2.16
N LEU A 132 10.30 -0.60 -3.19
CA LEU A 132 11.74 -0.29 -3.37
C LEU A 132 12.05 1.11 -3.89
N SER A 133 11.07 1.86 -4.40
CA SER A 133 11.27 3.21 -4.93
C SER A 133 10.30 4.18 -4.26
N LEU A 134 10.85 5.07 -3.44
CA LEU A 134 10.15 6.03 -2.58
C LEU A 134 10.59 7.46 -2.89
N ASN A 135 10.77 7.78 -4.18
CA ASN A 135 11.19 9.09 -4.64
C ASN A 135 9.98 9.95 -5.07
N PRO A 136 9.69 11.08 -4.38
CA PRO A 136 8.61 12.02 -4.71
C PRO A 136 8.59 12.50 -6.17
N HIS A 137 9.75 12.62 -6.80
CA HIS A 137 9.89 13.13 -8.17
C HIS A 137 9.69 12.06 -9.24
N LYS A 138 9.53 10.77 -8.88
CA LYS A 138 9.26 9.68 -9.80
C LYS A 138 7.78 9.26 -9.77
N ASN A 139 7.38 8.46 -10.76
CA ASN A 139 6.05 7.87 -10.79
C ASN A 139 5.91 6.85 -9.65
N MET A 140 4.87 7.03 -8.84
CA MET A 140 4.60 6.24 -7.65
C MET A 140 3.20 5.65 -7.71
N ARG A 141 3.01 4.46 -7.13
CA ARG A 141 1.68 3.90 -6.91
C ARG A 141 1.13 4.41 -5.57
N ARG A 142 -0.15 4.14 -5.29
CA ARG A 142 -0.84 4.60 -4.08
C ARG A 142 -0.08 4.31 -2.77
N SER A 143 0.60 3.17 -2.70
CA SER A 143 1.30 2.74 -1.49
C SER A 143 2.62 3.49 -1.31
N GLU A 144 3.40 3.69 -2.38
CA GLU A 144 4.56 4.58 -2.35
C GLU A 144 4.16 6.01 -1.99
N LEU A 145 3.06 6.52 -2.55
CA LEU A 145 2.51 7.84 -2.20
C LEU A 145 2.19 7.95 -0.70
N HIS A 146 1.63 6.90 -0.11
CA HIS A 146 1.34 6.85 1.31
C HIS A 146 2.63 6.90 2.15
N ILE A 147 3.61 6.04 1.83
CA ILE A 147 4.89 6.01 2.55
C ILE A 147 5.64 7.35 2.40
N VAL A 148 5.71 7.92 1.20
CA VAL A 148 6.39 9.21 0.96
C VAL A 148 5.81 10.34 1.82
N ARG A 149 4.51 10.35 2.08
CA ARG A 149 3.88 11.34 2.99
C ARG A 149 4.32 11.19 4.45
N GLN A 150 4.85 10.03 4.85
CA GLN A 150 5.41 9.77 6.17
C GLN A 150 6.90 10.12 6.25
N ILE A 151 7.62 10.06 5.13
CA ILE A 151 9.06 10.31 5.04
C ILE A 151 9.37 11.78 4.77
N PHE A 152 8.54 12.48 4.00
CA PHE A 152 8.83 13.85 3.55
C PHE A 152 7.76 14.86 3.94
N SER A 153 8.20 16.10 4.14
CA SER A 153 7.33 17.26 4.36
C SER A 153 7.34 18.17 3.11
N GLY A 154 6.23 18.85 2.86
CA GLY A 154 6.09 19.86 1.80
C GLY A 154 6.02 21.26 2.40
N LEU A 155 5.83 22.31 1.58
CA LEU A 155 5.55 23.63 2.15
C LEU A 155 4.19 23.65 2.85
N THR A 156 3.20 22.99 2.25
CA THR A 156 1.84 22.80 2.79
C THR A 156 1.49 21.30 2.75
N ARG A 157 0.39 20.94 3.38
CA ARG A 157 -0.18 19.58 3.32
C ARG A 157 -1.70 19.63 3.47
N LEU A 158 -2.35 18.52 3.18
CA LEU A 158 -3.74 18.30 3.56
C LEU A 158 -3.80 17.60 4.92
N ASP A 159 -4.76 17.97 5.75
CA ASP A 159 -5.09 17.24 6.99
C ASP A 159 -6.10 16.10 6.73
N GLU A 160 -6.50 15.40 7.79
CA GLU A 160 -7.48 14.31 7.74
C GLU A 160 -8.87 14.72 7.24
N ASN A 161 -9.19 16.02 7.24
CA ASN A 161 -10.43 16.59 6.71
C ASN A 161 -10.22 17.20 5.31
N GLU A 162 -9.08 16.90 4.68
CA GLU A 162 -8.67 17.39 3.37
C GLU A 162 -8.62 18.92 3.27
N GLN A 163 -8.37 19.57 4.42
CA GLN A 163 -8.14 20.99 4.52
C GLN A 163 -6.66 21.29 4.33
N LEU A 164 -6.38 22.37 3.61
CA LEU A 164 -5.02 22.85 3.40
C LEU A 164 -4.48 23.44 4.70
N VAL A 165 -3.38 22.90 5.19
CA VAL A 165 -2.74 23.32 6.44
C VAL A 165 -1.23 23.53 6.28
N PRO A 166 -0.61 24.31 7.18
CA PRO A 166 0.85 24.46 7.27
C PRO A 166 1.60 23.13 7.41
N ASP A 167 2.78 23.07 6.78
CA ASP A 167 3.75 21.97 6.95
C ASP A 167 5.15 22.55 7.22
N LEU A 168 6.12 22.47 6.29
CA LEU A 168 7.42 23.16 6.44
C LEU A 168 7.25 24.68 6.49
N ALA A 169 6.33 25.23 5.71
CA ALA A 169 5.90 26.61 5.88
C ALA A 169 4.90 26.65 7.05
N HIS A 170 5.17 27.47 8.06
CA HIS A 170 4.24 27.63 9.18
C HIS A 170 3.08 28.58 8.84
N THR A 171 3.23 29.41 7.81
CA THR A 171 2.19 30.23 7.19
C THR A 171 2.64 30.66 5.79
N TRP A 172 1.70 31.16 4.98
CA TRP A 172 1.97 31.74 3.66
C TRP A 172 1.04 32.92 3.38
N GLU A 173 1.40 33.74 2.41
CA GLU A 173 0.61 34.87 1.92
C GLU A 173 0.61 34.90 0.38
N MET A 174 -0.55 35.18 -0.21
CA MET A 174 -0.65 35.51 -1.64
C MET A 174 -0.52 37.02 -1.76
N LEU A 175 0.65 37.50 -2.18
CA LEU A 175 0.90 38.94 -2.41
C LEU A 175 0.23 39.42 -3.70
N SER A 176 0.17 38.54 -4.69
CA SER A 176 -0.66 38.67 -5.89
C SER A 176 -0.92 37.26 -6.45
N PRO A 177 -1.82 37.08 -7.44
CA PRO A 177 -2.04 35.78 -8.08
C PRO A 177 -0.79 35.18 -8.73
N ARG A 178 0.26 35.98 -8.94
CA ARG A 178 1.55 35.56 -9.50
C ARG A 178 2.71 35.61 -8.50
N HIS A 179 2.45 35.92 -7.24
CA HIS A 179 3.49 36.06 -6.22
C HIS A 179 3.00 35.51 -4.88
N TRP A 180 3.54 34.36 -4.51
CA TRP A 180 3.29 33.69 -3.25
C TRP A 180 4.52 33.73 -2.36
N ARG A 181 4.32 34.02 -1.07
CA ARG A 181 5.39 33.97 -0.07
C ARG A 181 5.07 32.93 0.99
N PHE A 182 6.06 32.11 1.31
CA PHE A 182 6.00 31.07 2.34
C PHE A 182 7.02 31.35 3.44
N TYR A 183 6.58 31.26 4.70
CA TYR A 183 7.42 31.46 5.87
C TYR A 183 7.79 30.11 6.48
N ILE A 184 9.07 29.77 6.39
CA ILE A 184 9.61 28.44 6.70
C ILE A 184 9.91 28.32 8.20
N ARG A 185 9.66 27.15 8.77
CA ARG A 185 10.04 26.84 10.15
C ARG A 185 11.57 26.90 10.32
N PRO A 186 12.09 27.60 11.34
CA PRO A 186 13.52 27.58 11.62
C PRO A 186 13.95 26.21 12.15
N ALA A 187 15.21 25.86 11.90
CA ALA A 187 15.89 24.70 12.50
C ALA A 187 15.23 23.33 12.24
N VAL A 188 14.51 23.18 11.13
CA VAL A 188 14.04 21.87 10.64
C VAL A 188 15.26 21.01 10.29
N ARG A 189 15.22 19.73 10.66
CA ARG A 189 16.28 18.76 10.36
C ARG A 189 15.81 17.69 9.40
N TYR A 190 16.72 17.26 8.55
CA TYR A 190 16.61 16.01 7.82
C TYR A 190 16.82 14.82 8.76
N HIS A 191 16.42 13.63 8.33
CA HIS A 191 16.58 12.39 9.11
C HIS A 191 18.03 12.03 9.44
N ASN A 192 18.98 12.51 8.65
CA ASN A 192 20.43 12.34 8.90
C ASN A 192 21.00 13.35 9.92
N GLY A 193 20.18 14.30 10.40
CA GLY A 193 20.56 15.32 11.38
C GLY A 193 20.94 16.67 10.78
N ASP A 194 21.14 16.76 9.46
CA ASP A 194 21.49 18.01 8.78
C ASP A 194 20.34 19.01 8.83
N LEU A 195 20.66 20.30 8.77
CA LEU A 195 19.66 21.36 8.75
C LEU A 195 19.07 21.52 7.34
N LEU A 196 17.75 21.66 7.28
CA LEU A 196 17.06 22.07 6.06
C LEU A 196 17.48 23.50 5.70
N SER A 197 18.12 23.66 4.54
CA SER A 197 18.48 24.94 3.97
C SER A 197 17.37 25.49 3.07
N VAL A 198 17.34 26.81 2.87
CA VAL A 198 16.38 27.44 1.95
C VAL A 198 16.74 27.10 0.50
N GLU A 199 18.03 26.94 0.22
CA GLU A 199 18.57 26.56 -1.08
C GLU A 199 18.05 25.18 -1.53
N ALA A 200 17.93 24.21 -0.61
CA ALA A 200 17.36 22.90 -0.89
C ALA A 200 15.87 22.99 -1.28
N ILE A 201 15.12 23.89 -0.62
CA ILE A 201 13.71 24.17 -0.97
C ILE A 201 13.64 24.76 -2.37
N ILE A 202 14.47 25.77 -2.66
CA ILE A 202 14.52 26.42 -3.98
C ILE A 202 14.83 25.39 -5.08
N GLU A 203 15.83 24.52 -4.88
CA GLU A 203 16.21 23.47 -5.82
C GLU A 203 15.02 22.55 -6.14
N CYS A 204 14.34 22.04 -5.11
CA CYS A 204 13.20 21.14 -5.29
C CYS A 204 12.05 21.82 -6.04
N LEU A 205 11.69 23.04 -5.64
CA LEU A 205 10.58 23.77 -6.26
C LEU A 205 10.87 24.21 -7.69
N MET A 206 12.12 24.59 -8.00
CA MET A 206 12.53 24.89 -9.36
C MET A 206 12.49 23.64 -10.27
N ALA A 207 12.79 22.45 -9.73
CA ALA A 207 12.70 21.20 -10.49
C ALA A 207 11.26 20.86 -10.92
N LEU A 208 10.25 21.32 -10.18
CA LEU A 208 8.84 21.12 -10.51
C LEU A 208 8.44 21.73 -11.86
N ARG A 209 9.16 22.75 -12.36
CA ARG A 209 8.87 23.40 -13.66
C ARG A 209 8.82 22.45 -14.85
N SER A 210 9.43 21.28 -14.73
CA SER A 210 9.38 20.21 -15.74
C SER A 210 8.04 19.47 -15.80
N ARG A 211 7.16 19.67 -14.82
CA ARG A 211 5.85 19.05 -14.71
C ARG A 211 4.77 20.01 -15.16
N ASN A 212 3.75 19.50 -15.87
CA ASN A 212 2.67 20.30 -16.44
C ASN A 212 1.91 21.08 -15.36
N LEU A 213 1.64 20.44 -14.21
CA LEU A 213 0.93 21.07 -13.11
C LEU A 213 1.64 22.34 -12.59
N PHE A 214 2.97 22.40 -12.69
CA PHE A 214 3.84 23.44 -12.13
C PHE A 214 4.61 24.25 -13.19
N ALA A 215 4.34 24.04 -14.48
CA ALA A 215 5.08 24.66 -15.58
C ALA A 215 5.07 26.20 -15.55
N HIS A 216 4.07 26.77 -14.87
CA HIS A 216 3.91 28.22 -14.68
C HIS A 216 4.76 28.79 -13.53
N ILE A 217 5.51 27.99 -12.77
CA ILE A 217 6.55 28.52 -11.89
C ILE A 217 7.64 29.17 -12.75
N GLU A 218 7.87 30.47 -12.54
CA GLU A 218 8.90 31.22 -13.27
C GLU A 218 10.21 31.20 -12.49
N THR A 219 10.17 31.63 -11.23
CA THR A 219 11.33 31.68 -10.35
C THR A 219 10.94 31.41 -8.89
N VAL A 220 11.89 30.87 -8.14
CA VAL A 220 11.82 30.71 -6.70
C VAL A 220 13.06 31.39 -6.11
N CYS A 221 12.87 32.30 -5.17
CA CYS A 221 13.97 33.02 -4.55
C CYS A 221 13.75 33.21 -3.04
N SER A 222 14.79 33.68 -2.37
CA SER A 222 14.74 34.01 -0.94
C SER A 222 15.51 35.29 -0.70
N GLN A 223 14.82 36.30 -0.18
CA GLN A 223 15.41 37.58 0.19
C GLN A 223 15.81 37.64 1.66
N GLN A 224 15.27 36.73 2.48
CA GLN A 224 15.44 36.71 3.93
C GLN A 224 15.50 35.27 4.43
N LYS A 225 16.20 35.07 5.55
CA LYS A 225 16.29 33.76 6.19
C LYS A 225 14.88 33.22 6.48
N ASN A 226 14.65 31.96 6.12
CA ASN A 226 13.36 31.26 6.30
C ASN A 226 12.18 31.89 5.55
N VAL A 227 12.41 32.62 4.47
CA VAL A 227 11.35 33.14 3.60
C VAL A 227 11.60 32.63 2.19
N VAL A 228 10.57 32.09 1.55
CA VAL A 228 10.61 31.65 0.15
C VAL A 228 9.54 32.40 -0.62
N ASP A 229 9.96 33.11 -1.66
CA ASP A 229 9.11 33.81 -2.61
C ASP A 229 9.06 33.00 -3.91
N ILE A 230 7.85 32.76 -4.41
CA ILE A 230 7.57 32.03 -5.66
C ILE A 230 6.83 32.97 -6.61
N HIS A 231 7.42 33.16 -7.80
CA HIS A 231 6.86 33.97 -8.87
C HIS A 231 6.35 33.09 -9.99
N LEU A 232 5.16 33.41 -10.49
CA LEU A 232 4.45 32.63 -11.50
C LEU A 232 4.29 33.41 -12.80
N SER A 233 4.33 32.72 -13.93
CA SER A 233 4.11 33.31 -15.26
C SER A 233 2.63 33.51 -15.60
N GLN A 234 1.74 32.89 -14.83
CA GLN A 234 0.28 32.92 -14.97
C GLN A 234 -0.37 33.08 -13.59
N ASP A 235 -1.59 33.59 -13.55
CA ASP A 235 -2.37 33.76 -12.32
C ASP A 235 -2.74 32.37 -11.77
N ASP A 236 -2.38 32.11 -10.51
CA ASP A 236 -2.82 30.94 -9.76
C ASP A 236 -3.21 31.35 -8.34
N TYR A 237 -4.51 31.53 -8.13
CA TYR A 237 -5.11 31.84 -6.84
C TYR A 237 -5.12 30.65 -5.86
N HIS A 238 -4.78 29.46 -6.34
CA HIS A 238 -4.81 28.21 -5.59
C HIS A 238 -3.42 27.59 -5.40
N PHE A 239 -2.34 28.30 -5.73
CA PHE A 239 -0.98 27.75 -5.78
C PHE A 239 -0.51 27.08 -4.47
N ALA A 240 -0.93 27.60 -3.31
CA ALA A 240 -0.60 26.97 -2.03
C ALA A 240 -1.12 25.53 -1.89
N LEU A 241 -2.19 25.18 -2.60
CA LEU A 241 -2.73 23.81 -2.67
C LEU A 241 -1.81 22.87 -3.45
N LEU A 242 -1.22 23.35 -4.56
CA LEU A 242 -0.26 22.57 -5.37
C LEU A 242 0.97 22.18 -4.54
N MET A 243 1.35 22.99 -3.55
CA MET A 243 2.46 22.68 -2.63
C MET A 243 2.17 21.51 -1.68
N ALA A 244 0.94 21.01 -1.63
CA ALA A 244 0.56 19.80 -0.88
C ALA A 244 0.73 18.51 -1.70
N GLU A 245 0.98 18.61 -3.01
CA GLU A 245 1.22 17.47 -3.90
C GLU A 245 2.40 16.63 -3.44
N SER A 246 2.32 15.32 -3.66
CA SER A 246 3.40 14.41 -3.25
C SER A 246 4.70 14.70 -4.00
N CYS A 247 4.66 15.20 -5.24
CA CYS A 247 5.87 15.59 -5.96
C CYS A 247 6.48 16.90 -5.48
N ALA A 248 5.73 17.75 -4.77
CA ALA A 248 6.20 19.03 -4.23
C ALA A 248 6.88 18.89 -2.85
N LYS A 249 7.13 17.65 -2.40
CA LYS A 249 7.84 17.37 -1.15
C LYS A 249 9.31 17.77 -1.25
N VAL A 250 9.83 18.36 -0.17
CA VAL A 250 11.21 18.84 -0.14
C VAL A 250 12.15 17.66 0.15
N MET A 251 13.02 17.39 -0.80
CA MET A 251 14.01 16.31 -0.75
C MET A 251 15.39 16.88 -0.39
N LEU A 252 16.30 16.00 0.03
CA LEU A 252 17.71 16.34 0.21
C LEU A 252 18.29 16.90 -1.10
N PRO A 253 19.21 17.89 -1.11
CA PRO A 253 19.86 18.40 -2.32
C PRO A 253 20.43 17.28 -3.20
N SER A 254 20.29 17.38 -4.53
CA SER A 254 20.73 16.33 -5.45
C SER A 254 22.21 15.96 -5.29
N SER A 255 23.06 16.93 -4.95
CA SER A 255 24.49 16.70 -4.71
C SER A 255 24.80 15.86 -3.47
N GLU A 256 23.85 15.73 -2.54
CA GLU A 256 24.03 15.03 -1.27
C GLU A 256 23.34 13.65 -1.26
N ARG A 257 22.69 13.28 -2.36
CA ARG A 257 21.97 11.99 -2.47
C ARG A 257 22.95 10.85 -2.74
N SER A 258 22.74 9.74 -2.05
CA SER A 258 23.43 8.47 -2.33
C SER A 258 22.91 7.82 -3.62
N ALA A 259 23.63 6.80 -4.11
CA ALA A 259 23.22 6.07 -5.32
C ALA A 259 21.91 5.28 -5.11
N ASP A 260 21.64 4.85 -3.89
CA ASP A 260 20.44 4.11 -3.46
C ASP A 260 19.36 5.03 -2.87
N TYR A 261 19.44 6.35 -3.10
CA TYR A 261 18.54 7.33 -2.51
C TYR A 261 17.06 7.09 -2.83
N ASP A 262 16.74 6.50 -3.97
CA ASP A 262 15.35 6.15 -4.28
C ASP A 262 14.79 5.06 -3.35
N GLN A 263 15.64 4.17 -2.85
CA GLN A 263 15.28 3.09 -1.95
C GLN A 263 15.37 3.52 -0.47
N PHE A 264 16.35 4.35 -0.15
CA PHE A 264 16.60 4.91 1.19
C PHE A 264 16.58 6.44 1.20
N PRO A 265 15.45 7.08 0.81
CA PRO A 265 15.37 8.52 0.80
C PRO A 265 15.49 9.13 2.20
N ILE A 266 16.17 10.27 2.25
CA ILE A 266 16.28 11.13 3.44
C ILE A 266 15.32 12.30 3.28
N GLY A 267 14.38 12.45 4.21
CA GLY A 267 13.40 13.53 4.24
C GLY A 267 13.39 14.27 5.57
N THR A 268 12.32 15.03 5.79
CA THR A 268 12.06 15.86 7.00
C THR A 268 10.75 15.46 7.68
N GLY A 269 10.15 14.35 7.27
CA GLY A 269 8.87 13.85 7.77
C GLY A 269 8.96 13.13 9.12
N PRO A 270 7.80 12.72 9.66
CA PRO A 270 7.67 12.09 10.98
C PRO A 270 8.41 10.74 11.13
N TYR A 271 8.62 10.02 10.03
CA TYR A 271 9.30 8.73 10.02
C TYR A 271 10.53 8.75 9.11
N LYS A 272 11.55 7.98 9.46
CA LYS A 272 12.74 7.70 8.63
C LYS A 272 12.81 6.24 8.25
N ILE A 273 13.37 5.92 7.09
CA ILE A 273 13.57 4.52 6.65
C ILE A 273 14.79 3.94 7.34
N THR A 274 14.67 2.75 7.92
CA THR A 274 15.78 2.00 8.53
C THR A 274 16.09 0.71 7.77
N GLN A 275 15.12 0.17 7.02
CA GLN A 275 15.31 -0.99 6.16
C GLN A 275 14.32 -0.93 4.98
N ASN A 276 14.76 -1.30 3.78
CA ASN A 276 13.89 -1.46 2.62
C ASN A 276 14.50 -2.50 1.68
N ASP A 277 13.94 -3.71 1.65
CA ASP A 277 14.39 -4.80 0.79
C ASP A 277 13.21 -5.60 0.24
N GLU A 278 13.50 -6.68 -0.48
CA GLU A 278 12.49 -7.56 -1.09
C GLU A 278 11.52 -8.20 -0.09
N LYS A 279 11.88 -8.22 1.21
CA LYS A 279 11.10 -8.88 2.26
C LYS A 279 10.35 -7.89 3.14
N ARG A 280 10.93 -6.72 3.42
CA ARG A 280 10.29 -5.72 4.28
C ARG A 280 10.77 -4.29 4.07
N LEU A 281 9.87 -3.36 4.35
CA LEU A 281 10.15 -1.95 4.60
C LEU A 281 9.95 -1.68 6.09
N THR A 282 10.93 -1.07 6.75
CA THR A 282 10.84 -0.61 8.14
C THR A 282 11.06 0.89 8.19
N ILE A 283 10.13 1.58 8.82
CA ILE A 283 10.22 3.01 9.10
C ILE A 283 10.16 3.24 10.62
N GLN A 284 10.98 4.15 11.12
CA GLN A 284 11.10 4.46 12.55
C GLN A 284 10.73 5.92 12.80
N ALA A 285 10.05 6.19 13.92
CA ALA A 285 9.72 7.54 14.34
C ALA A 285 10.99 8.39 14.44
N PHE A 286 10.94 9.61 13.89
CA PHE A 286 12.05 10.55 13.91
C PHE A 286 11.89 11.53 15.06
N ASP A 287 12.69 11.37 16.12
CA ASP A 287 12.65 12.24 17.30
C ASP A 287 13.01 13.70 16.99
N GLY A 288 13.73 13.95 15.89
CA GLY A 288 14.06 15.30 15.40
C GLY A 288 12.97 15.95 14.55
N TYR A 289 11.79 15.32 14.42
CA TYR A 289 10.68 15.87 13.65
C TYR A 289 10.19 17.18 14.26
N PHE A 290 9.98 18.19 13.41
CA PHE A 290 9.59 19.54 13.86
C PHE A 290 8.13 19.63 14.33
N GLY A 291 7.32 18.62 14.04
CA GLY A 291 5.94 18.50 14.49
C GLY A 291 5.80 17.67 15.77
N PHE A 292 4.62 17.10 15.99
CA PHE A 292 4.45 16.11 17.04
C PHE A 292 5.09 14.80 16.62
N ARG A 293 5.92 14.25 17.49
CA ARG A 293 6.48 12.90 17.31
C ARG A 293 5.34 11.89 17.09
N PRO A 294 5.47 10.97 16.14
CA PRO A 294 4.56 9.84 16.04
C PRO A 294 4.39 9.08 17.35
N LEU A 295 3.17 8.59 17.56
CA LEU A 295 2.81 7.85 18.78
C LEU A 295 3.34 6.40 18.75
N VAL A 296 3.51 5.83 17.55
CA VAL A 296 4.12 4.51 17.33
C VAL A 296 5.59 4.66 16.93
N ASP A 297 6.46 3.86 17.54
CA ASP A 297 7.91 3.96 17.37
C ASP A 297 8.41 3.39 16.03
N SER A 298 7.77 2.34 15.52
CA SER A 298 8.17 1.69 14.27
C SER A 298 6.97 1.13 13.51
N VAL A 299 7.02 1.20 12.17
CA VAL A 299 6.08 0.51 11.29
C VAL A 299 6.88 -0.38 10.33
N GLU A 300 6.47 -1.64 10.24
CA GLU A 300 7.07 -2.63 9.35
C GLU A 300 6.04 -3.12 8.34
N VAL A 301 6.33 -2.93 7.05
CA VAL A 301 5.54 -3.47 5.94
C VAL A 301 6.23 -4.73 5.43
N TRP A 302 5.62 -5.88 5.66
CA TRP A 302 6.16 -7.20 5.34
C TRP A 302 5.61 -7.71 4.01
N VAL A 303 6.50 -8.15 3.12
CA VAL A 303 6.13 -8.71 1.83
C VAL A 303 5.69 -10.16 2.01
N ILE A 304 4.42 -10.44 1.73
CA ILE A 304 3.82 -11.77 1.80
C ILE A 304 3.28 -12.15 0.42
N ASP A 305 4.01 -13.04 -0.26
CA ASP A 305 3.71 -13.49 -1.62
C ASP A 305 2.54 -14.49 -1.67
N ALA A 306 1.75 -14.33 -2.73
CA ALA A 306 0.61 -15.09 -3.25
C ALA A 306 -0.40 -15.76 -2.27
N VAL A 307 -1.66 -15.33 -2.41
CA VAL A 307 -2.96 -15.91 -1.99
C VAL A 307 -3.65 -15.16 -0.84
N HIS A 308 -2.95 -14.40 0.01
CA HIS A 308 -3.55 -13.77 1.21
C HIS A 308 -3.35 -12.26 1.34
N SER A 309 -2.68 -11.63 0.38
CA SER A 309 -2.48 -10.18 0.39
C SER A 309 -3.53 -9.51 -0.49
N SER A 310 -4.80 -9.71 -0.15
CA SER A 310 -5.86 -8.81 -0.64
C SER A 310 -5.45 -7.39 -0.22
N MET A 311 -5.66 -6.43 -1.12
CA MET A 311 -5.60 -5.00 -0.80
C MET A 311 -6.24 -4.82 0.58
N VAL A 312 -5.59 -4.07 1.48
CA VAL A 312 -6.02 -3.86 2.88
C VAL A 312 -7.56 -3.86 2.96
N PHE A 313 -8.13 -4.97 3.44
CA PHE A 313 -9.56 -5.28 3.58
C PHE A 313 -9.79 -6.25 4.74
N PRO A 314 -10.97 -6.23 5.40
CA PRO A 314 -11.21 -7.00 6.60
C PRO A 314 -11.20 -8.51 6.38
N SER A 315 -10.50 -9.16 7.29
CA SER A 315 -10.53 -10.58 7.64
C SER A 315 -10.11 -11.59 6.57
N LEU A 316 -8.91 -12.16 6.77
CA LEU A 316 -8.45 -13.39 6.11
C LEU A 316 -9.14 -14.65 6.66
N SER A 317 -10.06 -14.50 7.60
CA SER A 317 -10.67 -15.65 8.29
C SER A 317 -11.95 -16.17 7.61
N LYS A 318 -12.74 -15.33 6.90
CA LYS A 318 -13.99 -15.74 6.22
C LYS A 318 -14.38 -14.83 5.03
N PRO A 319 -14.07 -15.18 3.78
CA PRO A 319 -14.72 -14.55 2.62
C PRO A 319 -16.14 -15.10 2.48
N CYS A 320 -17.08 -14.58 3.26
CA CYS A 320 -18.51 -14.84 3.07
C CYS A 320 -19.17 -13.56 2.52
N ALA A 321 -19.98 -13.70 1.48
CA ALA A 321 -20.93 -12.66 1.10
C ALA A 321 -21.81 -12.33 2.32
N PRO A 322 -21.92 -11.06 2.75
CA PRO A 322 -22.66 -10.71 3.95
C PRO A 322 -24.15 -10.98 3.76
N GLU A 323 -24.66 -12.03 4.39
CA GLU A 323 -26.08 -12.17 4.71
C GLU A 323 -26.37 -11.19 5.86
N ALA A 324 -26.82 -10.00 5.48
CA ALA A 324 -27.08 -8.83 6.32
C ALA A 324 -25.85 -7.96 6.65
N ILE A 325 -25.94 -6.72 6.17
CA ILE A 325 -24.97 -5.63 6.31
C ILE A 325 -25.03 -5.09 7.75
N THR A 326 -24.26 -5.66 8.66
CA THR A 326 -23.80 -4.96 9.87
C THR A 326 -22.39 -4.46 9.60
N ILE A 327 -22.27 -3.29 8.97
CA ILE A 327 -20.99 -2.61 8.72
C ILE A 327 -20.52 -2.03 10.06
N SER A 328 -19.66 -2.75 10.77
CA SER A 328 -18.88 -2.20 11.89
C SER A 328 -17.51 -1.68 11.44
N ASP A 329 -17.22 -1.66 10.14
CA ASP A 329 -15.91 -1.35 9.56
C ASP A 329 -15.87 0.05 8.94
N GLU A 330 -14.80 0.80 9.18
CA GLU A 330 -14.54 2.09 8.52
C GLU A 330 -14.01 1.83 7.10
N VAL A 331 -14.91 1.44 6.20
CA VAL A 331 -14.65 1.19 4.79
C VAL A 331 -15.22 2.35 3.98
N GLU A 332 -14.41 2.90 3.08
CA GLU A 332 -14.79 3.97 2.16
C GLU A 332 -14.50 3.52 0.72
N LEU A 333 -15.16 4.10 -0.28
CA LEU A 333 -14.80 3.80 -1.67
C LEU A 333 -13.47 4.48 -2.03
N ASP A 334 -12.67 3.81 -2.87
CA ASP A 334 -11.55 4.44 -3.57
C ASP A 334 -12.04 5.75 -4.22
N PRO A 335 -11.40 6.90 -3.95
CA PRO A 335 -11.80 8.18 -4.53
C PRO A 335 -11.73 8.19 -6.05
N GLY A 336 -10.91 7.31 -6.64
CA GLY A 336 -10.79 7.12 -8.08
C GLY A 336 -11.45 5.84 -8.58
N CYS A 337 -11.02 5.39 -9.75
CA CYS A 337 -11.41 4.11 -10.32
C CYS A 337 -10.22 3.42 -11.00
N THR A 338 -10.36 2.12 -11.23
CA THR A 338 -9.62 1.47 -12.31
C THR A 338 -10.30 1.81 -13.63
N TYR A 339 -9.51 2.11 -14.66
CA TYR A 339 -10.00 2.49 -15.98
C TYR A 339 -9.14 1.87 -17.08
N LEU A 340 -9.73 1.77 -18.27
CA LEU A 340 -8.99 1.51 -19.50
C LEU A 340 -8.64 2.85 -20.13
N LEU A 341 -7.37 3.10 -20.39
CA LEU A 341 -6.91 4.26 -21.15
C LEU A 341 -6.65 3.83 -22.59
N LEU A 342 -7.35 4.46 -23.53
CA LEU A 342 -7.24 4.14 -24.94
C LEU A 342 -6.13 4.98 -25.57
N ASN A 343 -5.28 4.36 -26.39
CA ASN A 343 -4.29 5.09 -27.17
C ASN A 343 -4.98 5.78 -28.37
N ARG A 344 -5.38 7.03 -28.18
CA ARG A 344 -6.03 7.90 -29.17
C ARG A 344 -5.04 8.64 -30.08
N ASN A 345 -3.74 8.53 -29.80
CA ASN A 345 -2.69 9.22 -30.53
C ASN A 345 -2.19 8.39 -31.73
N ASN A 346 -1.66 7.19 -31.47
CA ASN A 346 -1.06 6.32 -32.49
C ASN A 346 -1.50 4.84 -32.42
N GLY A 347 -2.27 4.42 -31.42
CA GLY A 347 -2.86 3.08 -31.34
C GLY A 347 -4.12 2.90 -32.18
N LEU A 348 -4.74 1.72 -32.11
CA LEU A 348 -5.98 1.42 -32.86
C LEU A 348 -7.11 2.43 -32.59
N ALA A 349 -7.25 2.85 -31.33
CA ALA A 349 -8.28 3.80 -30.91
C ALA A 349 -8.07 5.22 -31.44
N LYS A 350 -6.97 5.53 -32.15
CA LYS A 350 -6.87 6.77 -32.94
C LYS A 350 -8.09 6.97 -33.84
N SER A 351 -8.60 5.87 -34.42
CA SER A 351 -9.86 5.82 -35.14
C SER A 351 -11.06 5.87 -34.19
N ASP A 352 -12.01 6.75 -34.46
CA ASP A 352 -13.26 6.85 -33.68
C ASP A 352 -14.09 5.56 -33.74
N ASP A 353 -13.97 4.76 -34.80
CA ASP A 353 -14.68 3.49 -34.91
C ASP A 353 -14.10 2.43 -33.98
N TRP A 354 -12.76 2.38 -33.85
CA TRP A 354 -12.09 1.51 -32.89
C TRP A 354 -12.34 1.96 -31.45
N ALA A 355 -12.26 3.27 -31.19
CA ALA A 355 -12.57 3.80 -29.87
C ALA A 355 -14.02 3.48 -29.45
N ARG A 356 -14.98 3.64 -30.36
CA ARG A 356 -16.39 3.30 -30.12
C ARG A 356 -16.57 1.81 -29.85
N TYR A 357 -15.95 0.95 -30.66
CA TYR A 357 -15.96 -0.50 -30.44
C TYR A 357 -15.44 -0.85 -29.05
N PHE A 358 -14.25 -0.36 -28.67
CA PHE A 358 -13.68 -0.64 -27.35
C PHE A 358 -14.57 -0.12 -26.21
N SER A 359 -15.05 1.12 -26.28
CA SER A 359 -15.92 1.71 -25.25
C SER A 359 -17.24 0.95 -25.06
N GLN A 360 -17.80 0.38 -26.12
CA GLN A 360 -19.02 -0.44 -26.04
C GLN A 360 -18.71 -1.85 -25.54
N ARG A 361 -17.74 -2.52 -26.17
CA ARG A 361 -17.47 -3.93 -25.95
C ARG A 361 -16.83 -4.18 -24.58
N LEU A 362 -15.87 -3.34 -24.20
CA LEU A 362 -15.10 -3.44 -22.96
C LEU A 362 -15.70 -2.61 -21.83
N SER A 363 -17.00 -2.28 -21.89
CA SER A 363 -17.69 -1.56 -20.82
C SER A 363 -17.61 -2.29 -19.47
N SER A 364 -17.68 -1.53 -18.38
CA SER A 364 -17.60 -2.07 -17.02
C SER A 364 -18.58 -3.22 -16.76
N LEU A 365 -19.82 -3.10 -17.25
CA LEU A 365 -20.85 -4.12 -17.09
C LEU A 365 -20.56 -5.41 -17.86
N ASN A 366 -20.09 -5.32 -19.11
CA ASN A 366 -19.74 -6.50 -19.91
C ASN A 366 -18.59 -7.28 -19.27
N VAL A 367 -17.60 -6.56 -18.75
CA VAL A 367 -16.45 -7.15 -18.07
C VAL A 367 -16.86 -7.74 -16.72
N PHE A 368 -17.70 -7.03 -15.96
CA PHE A 368 -18.19 -7.49 -14.65
C PHE A 368 -18.92 -8.84 -14.73
N GLN A 369 -19.67 -9.08 -15.81
CA GLN A 369 -20.36 -10.36 -16.04
C GLN A 369 -19.41 -11.57 -16.19
N LEU A 370 -18.15 -11.33 -16.55
CA LEU A 370 -17.13 -12.38 -16.70
C LEU A 370 -16.23 -12.52 -15.47
N LEU A 371 -16.29 -11.59 -14.51
CA LEU A 371 -15.46 -11.65 -13.32
C LEU A 371 -15.91 -12.82 -12.41
N PRO A 372 -14.98 -13.64 -11.91
CA PRO A 372 -15.28 -14.65 -10.91
C PRO A 372 -15.87 -14.03 -9.64
N GLN A 373 -16.92 -14.65 -9.07
CA GLN A 373 -17.62 -14.11 -7.90
C GLN A 373 -16.71 -13.97 -6.66
N ASP A 374 -15.83 -14.94 -6.44
CA ASP A 374 -14.82 -14.90 -5.38
C ASP A 374 -13.91 -13.68 -5.53
N LYS A 375 -13.50 -13.35 -6.76
CA LYS A 375 -12.66 -12.17 -7.04
C LYS A 375 -13.40 -10.85 -6.90
N ILE A 376 -14.69 -10.79 -7.20
CA ILE A 376 -15.50 -9.59 -6.96
C ILE A 376 -15.53 -9.28 -5.46
N VAL A 377 -15.77 -10.30 -4.63
CA VAL A 377 -15.81 -10.17 -3.16
C VAL A 377 -14.43 -9.82 -2.61
N GLU A 378 -13.38 -10.55 -3.01
CA GLU A 378 -12.01 -10.33 -2.57
C GLU A 378 -11.50 -8.91 -2.87
N LEU A 379 -11.83 -8.37 -4.04
CA LEU A 379 -11.38 -7.05 -4.48
C LEU A 379 -12.31 -5.92 -4.05
N GLY A 380 -13.49 -6.22 -3.51
CA GLY A 380 -14.53 -5.23 -3.22
C GLY A 380 -14.93 -4.42 -4.45
N ALA A 381 -14.95 -5.03 -5.64
CA ALA A 381 -15.09 -4.33 -6.91
C ALA A 381 -16.56 -4.02 -7.26
N LEU A 382 -16.83 -2.76 -7.62
CA LEU A 382 -18.13 -2.26 -8.08
C LEU A 382 -17.99 -1.65 -9.47
N PRO A 383 -18.89 -1.95 -10.43
CA PRO A 383 -18.88 -1.32 -11.74
C PRO A 383 -18.88 0.21 -11.64
N ALA A 384 -17.90 0.85 -12.26
CA ALA A 384 -17.81 2.30 -12.30
C ALA A 384 -18.81 2.85 -13.32
N HIS A 385 -19.53 3.90 -12.92
CA HIS A 385 -20.37 4.69 -13.82
C HIS A 385 -19.74 6.03 -14.22
N GLY A 386 -18.63 6.39 -13.59
CA GLY A 386 -17.84 7.60 -13.83
C GLY A 386 -16.45 7.45 -13.21
N LEU A 387 -15.65 8.51 -13.26
CA LEU A 387 -14.27 8.45 -12.75
C LEU A 387 -14.18 8.42 -11.22
N LYS A 388 -15.09 9.13 -10.54
CA LYS A 388 -15.23 9.13 -9.07
C LYS A 388 -16.55 8.47 -8.66
N PRO A 389 -16.64 7.91 -7.45
CA PRO A 389 -17.88 7.37 -6.92
C PRO A 389 -19.05 8.36 -7.02
N GLY A 390 -20.22 7.87 -7.45
CA GLY A 390 -21.43 8.69 -7.61
C GLY A 390 -21.50 9.51 -8.90
N TRP A 391 -20.46 9.51 -9.73
CA TRP A 391 -20.49 10.19 -11.03
C TRP A 391 -21.04 9.30 -12.14
N TYR A 392 -21.66 9.93 -13.15
CA TYR A 392 -22.29 9.25 -14.29
C TYR A 392 -21.79 9.83 -15.61
N HIS A 393 -20.82 9.15 -16.22
CA HIS A 393 -20.17 9.53 -17.47
C HIS A 393 -20.54 8.62 -18.65
N HIS A 394 -21.55 7.76 -18.49
CA HIS A 394 -22.02 6.89 -19.56
C HIS A 394 -22.52 7.68 -20.76
N THR A 395 -21.89 7.45 -21.91
CA THR A 395 -22.39 7.94 -23.18
C THR A 395 -23.49 7.00 -23.66
N ARG A 396 -24.73 7.47 -23.81
CA ARG A 396 -25.82 6.67 -24.40
C ARG A 396 -25.44 6.28 -25.83
N GLN A 397 -25.24 5.01 -26.10
CA GLN A 397 -25.04 4.51 -27.46
C GLN A 397 -26.08 3.44 -27.78
N ALA A 398 -26.85 3.67 -28.85
CA ALA A 398 -28.05 2.89 -29.18
C ALA A 398 -27.75 1.58 -29.91
N HIS A 399 -26.56 1.42 -30.51
CA HIS A 399 -26.22 0.27 -31.34
C HIS A 399 -24.79 -0.21 -31.12
N TYR A 400 -24.62 -1.53 -30.98
CA TYR A 400 -23.33 -2.19 -30.94
C TYR A 400 -22.63 -2.09 -32.31
N SER A 401 -21.38 -1.65 -32.30
CA SER A 401 -20.51 -1.58 -33.47
C SER A 401 -19.62 -2.83 -33.49
N PRO A 402 -19.52 -3.57 -34.61
CA PRO A 402 -18.54 -4.65 -34.73
C PRO A 402 -17.10 -4.10 -34.79
N PRO A 403 -16.06 -4.94 -34.58
CA PRO A 403 -14.68 -4.49 -34.74
C PRO A 403 -14.44 -3.97 -36.16
N PRO A 404 -13.79 -2.81 -36.36
CA PRO A 404 -13.58 -2.24 -37.69
C PRO A 404 -12.76 -3.12 -38.65
N SER A 405 -11.86 -3.94 -38.12
CA SER A 405 -11.07 -4.92 -38.87
C SER A 405 -10.50 -5.99 -37.94
N TYR A 406 -10.22 -7.19 -38.44
CA TYR A 406 -9.54 -8.24 -37.68
C TYR A 406 -8.06 -7.91 -37.50
N ARG A 407 -7.66 -7.65 -36.25
CA ARG A 407 -6.28 -7.29 -35.87
C ARG A 407 -5.94 -7.87 -34.50
N THR A 408 -4.65 -7.89 -34.19
CA THR A 408 -4.14 -8.10 -32.84
C THR A 408 -4.33 -6.82 -32.02
N VAL A 409 -4.97 -6.92 -30.86
CA VAL A 409 -5.13 -5.82 -29.88
C VAL A 409 -4.11 -6.00 -28.77
N LYS A 410 -3.30 -4.98 -28.51
CA LYS A 410 -2.25 -5.01 -27.49
C LYS A 410 -2.70 -4.34 -26.20
N ILE A 411 -2.69 -5.09 -25.10
CA ILE A 411 -3.15 -4.62 -23.79
C ILE A 411 -2.01 -4.63 -22.78
N ALA A 412 -1.67 -3.45 -22.23
CA ALA A 412 -0.64 -3.33 -21.20
C ALA A 412 -1.22 -3.22 -19.79
N TYR A 413 -0.61 -3.90 -18.82
CA TYR A 413 -1.01 -3.84 -17.41
C TYR A 413 0.12 -4.19 -16.43
N HIS A 414 -0.04 -3.76 -15.18
CA HIS A 414 0.85 -4.14 -14.08
C HIS A 414 0.63 -5.60 -13.65
N ALA A 415 1.62 -6.48 -13.86
CA ALA A 415 1.51 -7.91 -13.56
C ALA A 415 1.23 -8.22 -12.08
N LYS A 416 1.87 -7.46 -11.18
CA LYS A 416 1.73 -7.64 -9.73
C LYS A 416 0.48 -6.98 -9.15
N HIS A 417 -0.33 -6.27 -9.95
CA HIS A 417 -1.54 -5.63 -9.42
C HIS A 417 -2.59 -6.69 -9.06
N PRO A 418 -3.22 -6.67 -7.86
CA PRO A 418 -4.13 -7.73 -7.43
C PRO A 418 -5.31 -8.00 -8.39
N MET A 419 -5.86 -6.94 -8.98
CA MET A 419 -7.01 -7.03 -9.90
C MET A 419 -6.64 -7.29 -11.36
N PHE A 420 -5.51 -6.77 -11.86
CA PHE A 420 -5.31 -6.62 -13.30
C PHE A 420 -5.15 -7.95 -14.05
N PRO A 421 -4.42 -8.97 -13.54
CA PRO A 421 -4.34 -10.28 -14.19
C PRO A 421 -5.70 -10.95 -14.41
N THR A 422 -6.66 -10.76 -13.50
CA THR A 422 -8.04 -11.27 -13.65
C THR A 422 -8.82 -10.43 -14.65
N LEU A 423 -8.69 -9.11 -14.54
CA LEU A 423 -9.35 -8.15 -15.43
C LEU A 423 -8.97 -8.35 -16.90
N VAL A 424 -7.68 -8.44 -17.22
CA VAL A 424 -7.22 -8.59 -18.60
C VAL A 424 -7.66 -9.89 -19.25
N LYS A 425 -7.82 -10.98 -18.49
CA LYS A 425 -8.38 -12.24 -19.00
C LYS A 425 -9.85 -12.08 -19.42
N CYS A 426 -10.60 -11.26 -18.69
CA CYS A 426 -11.98 -10.93 -19.06
C CYS A 426 -12.02 -10.09 -20.34
N LEU A 427 -11.15 -9.08 -20.45
CA LEU A 427 -11.00 -8.28 -21.67
C LEU A 427 -10.63 -9.15 -22.88
N GLU A 428 -9.63 -10.02 -22.71
CA GLU A 428 -9.19 -10.97 -23.73
C GLU A 428 -10.34 -11.88 -24.20
N THR A 429 -11.14 -12.38 -23.26
CA THR A 429 -12.30 -13.23 -23.56
C THR A 429 -13.33 -12.49 -24.41
N LEU A 430 -13.65 -11.24 -24.09
CA LEU A 430 -14.59 -10.43 -24.87
C LEU A 430 -14.09 -10.16 -26.29
N LEU A 431 -12.80 -9.82 -26.45
CA LEU A 431 -12.21 -9.53 -27.76
C LEU A 431 -12.12 -10.78 -28.65
N LYS A 432 -11.78 -11.95 -28.07
CA LYS A 432 -11.73 -13.22 -28.80
C LYS A 432 -13.10 -13.68 -29.29
N GLN A 433 -14.19 -13.37 -28.57
CA GLN A 433 -15.56 -13.65 -29.03
C GLN A 433 -15.91 -12.89 -30.32
N ASP A 434 -15.26 -11.75 -30.59
CA ASP A 434 -15.39 -10.99 -31.84
C ASP A 434 -14.30 -11.34 -32.88
N ASN A 435 -13.56 -12.44 -32.68
CA ASN A 435 -12.47 -12.93 -33.51
C ASN A 435 -11.26 -11.98 -33.62
N LEU A 436 -10.96 -11.23 -32.55
CA LEU A 436 -9.71 -10.48 -32.44
C LEU A 436 -8.64 -11.31 -31.74
N GLU A 437 -7.40 -11.15 -32.19
CA GLU A 437 -6.23 -11.64 -31.47
C GLU A 437 -5.87 -10.65 -30.35
N VAL A 438 -5.28 -11.14 -29.26
CA VAL A 438 -4.91 -10.31 -28.11
C VAL A 438 -3.48 -10.64 -27.69
N GLU A 439 -2.67 -9.60 -27.55
CA GLU A 439 -1.30 -9.68 -27.01
C GLU A 439 -1.28 -8.94 -25.66
N LEU A 440 -0.87 -9.64 -24.60
CA LEU A 440 -0.81 -9.09 -23.25
C LEU A 440 0.63 -8.67 -22.92
N ILE A 441 0.81 -7.40 -22.56
CA ILE A 441 2.11 -6.80 -22.24
C ILE A 441 2.15 -6.47 -20.75
N THR A 442 3.02 -7.13 -20.00
CA THR A 442 3.16 -6.88 -18.56
C THR A 442 4.32 -5.96 -18.24
N TYR A 443 4.14 -5.09 -17.24
CA TYR A 443 5.22 -4.22 -16.75
C TYR A 443 5.20 -4.00 -15.23
N ASP A 444 6.33 -3.56 -14.66
CA ASP A 444 6.44 -3.20 -13.24
C ASP A 444 6.90 -1.74 -13.09
N MET A 445 8.22 -1.50 -13.20
CA MET A 445 8.84 -0.16 -13.13
C MET A 445 9.14 0.42 -14.52
N GLU A 446 9.66 -0.39 -15.43
CA GLU A 446 9.91 0.02 -16.82
C GLU A 446 8.62 -0.11 -17.62
N MET A 447 8.13 1.01 -18.15
CA MET A 447 6.94 1.01 -18.99
C MET A 447 7.29 0.57 -20.42
N PRO A 448 6.41 -0.20 -21.09
CA PRO A 448 6.57 -0.48 -22.50
C PRO A 448 6.40 0.80 -23.32
N ASP A 449 6.92 0.78 -24.54
CA ASP A 449 6.75 1.89 -25.47
C ASP A 449 5.26 2.13 -25.78
N ASN A 450 4.82 3.38 -25.65
CA ASN A 450 3.44 3.80 -25.89
C ASN A 450 2.96 3.45 -27.30
N GLU A 451 3.85 3.49 -28.29
CA GLU A 451 3.49 3.17 -29.68
C GLU A 451 3.09 1.70 -29.88
N GLN A 452 3.47 0.83 -28.94
CA GLN A 452 3.25 -0.61 -29.01
C GLN A 452 1.99 -1.07 -28.26
N VAL A 453 1.19 -0.15 -27.70
CA VAL A 453 0.06 -0.49 -26.84
C VAL A 453 -1.21 0.23 -27.29
N ASP A 454 -2.29 -0.53 -27.46
CA ASP A 454 -3.61 0.01 -27.85
C ASP A 454 -4.44 0.41 -26.63
N ILE A 455 -4.39 -0.41 -25.58
CA ILE A 455 -5.19 -0.26 -24.37
C ILE A 455 -4.30 -0.44 -23.15
N TRP A 456 -4.38 0.51 -22.22
CA TRP A 456 -3.70 0.42 -20.94
C TRP A 456 -4.71 0.21 -19.81
N VAL A 457 -4.46 -0.77 -18.95
CA VAL A 457 -5.21 -0.93 -17.70
C VAL A 457 -4.49 -0.14 -16.61
N LYS A 458 -5.13 0.93 -16.14
CA LYS A 458 -4.51 1.89 -15.22
C LYS A 458 -5.35 2.07 -13.96
N PRO A 459 -4.71 2.19 -12.78
CA PRO A 459 -5.39 2.68 -11.59
C PRO A 459 -5.39 4.21 -11.61
N MET A 460 -6.45 4.83 -11.09
CA MET A 460 -6.45 6.26 -10.81
C MET A 460 -5.80 6.49 -9.44
N GLY A 461 -4.61 7.10 -9.44
CA GLY A 461 -3.82 7.36 -8.23
C GLY A 461 -4.12 8.71 -7.60
N ILE A 462 -5.37 8.95 -7.19
CA ILE A 462 -5.72 10.18 -6.44
C ILE A 462 -5.60 9.92 -4.94
N ALA A 463 -5.06 10.90 -4.22
CA ALA A 463 -4.63 10.73 -2.84
C ALA A 463 -5.48 11.49 -1.79
N ASN A 464 -6.65 11.99 -2.20
CA ASN A 464 -7.68 12.64 -1.38
C ASN A 464 -9.02 12.66 -2.16
N ASN A 465 -10.12 13.01 -1.52
CA ASN A 465 -11.47 13.04 -2.10
C ASN A 465 -11.82 14.38 -2.74
N ARG A 466 -10.93 15.39 -2.69
CA ARG A 466 -11.17 16.69 -3.31
C ARG A 466 -11.36 16.56 -4.82
N ASP A 467 -12.13 17.49 -5.36
CA ASP A 467 -12.42 17.53 -6.79
C ASP A 467 -11.23 18.05 -7.61
N ASP A 468 -10.49 19.02 -7.07
CA ASP A 468 -9.25 19.57 -7.66
C ASP A 468 -8.10 18.57 -7.75
N ALA A 469 -8.13 17.46 -7.00
CA ALA A 469 -7.10 16.43 -7.06
C ALA A 469 -7.02 15.73 -8.43
N ILE A 470 -8.07 15.85 -9.25
CA ILE A 470 -8.06 15.42 -10.65
C ILE A 470 -7.05 16.22 -11.49
N ALA A 471 -6.74 17.47 -11.14
CA ALA A 471 -5.80 18.29 -11.90
C ALA A 471 -4.40 17.68 -11.94
N GLY A 472 -3.86 17.28 -10.78
CA GLY A 472 -2.55 16.61 -10.69
C GLY A 472 -2.55 15.28 -11.44
N TRP A 473 -3.61 14.47 -11.26
CA TRP A 473 -3.75 13.20 -11.98
C TRP A 473 -3.77 13.40 -13.50
N LEU A 474 -4.60 14.32 -14.00
CA LEU A 474 -4.74 14.61 -15.42
C LEU A 474 -3.41 15.08 -16.03
N LEU A 475 -2.74 16.03 -15.37
CA LEU A 475 -1.61 16.74 -15.96
C LEU A 475 -0.27 16.00 -15.80
N ASP A 476 -0.07 15.25 -14.72
CA ASP A 476 1.25 14.68 -14.39
C ASP A 476 1.24 13.16 -14.14
N TYR A 477 0.13 12.53 -13.74
CA TYR A 477 0.15 11.14 -13.24
C TYR A 477 -0.63 10.09 -14.07
N SER A 478 -1.29 10.49 -15.17
CA SER A 478 -2.28 9.64 -15.87
C SER A 478 -1.86 9.14 -17.26
N ASP A 479 -0.72 9.56 -17.79
CA ASP A 479 -0.28 9.32 -19.18
C ASP A 479 -1.26 9.85 -20.26
N ILE A 480 -2.31 10.60 -19.87
CA ILE A 480 -3.35 11.09 -20.78
C ILE A 480 -2.73 11.99 -21.86
N GLU A 481 -1.77 12.85 -21.52
CA GLU A 481 -1.08 13.71 -22.50
C GLU A 481 -0.53 12.90 -23.68
N HIS A 482 0.25 11.85 -23.38
CA HIS A 482 0.94 11.07 -24.41
C HIS A 482 0.01 10.20 -25.26
N LEU A 483 -1.13 9.79 -24.70
CA LEU A 483 -2.07 8.85 -25.30
C LEU A 483 -3.32 9.52 -25.87
N SER A 484 -3.45 10.84 -25.76
CA SER A 484 -4.59 11.61 -26.28
C SER A 484 -4.25 12.34 -27.57
N ARG A 485 -5.27 12.92 -28.20
CA ARG A 485 -5.07 13.89 -29.28
C ARG A 485 -4.60 15.20 -28.64
N GLU A 486 -3.60 15.85 -29.23
CA GLU A 486 -3.02 17.10 -28.73
C GLU A 486 -4.08 18.17 -28.41
N GLN A 487 -5.05 18.38 -29.31
CA GLN A 487 -6.16 19.32 -29.12
C GLN A 487 -7.06 18.98 -27.93
N ASP A 488 -7.21 17.69 -27.61
CA ASP A 488 -8.08 17.24 -26.52
C ASP A 488 -7.40 17.47 -25.18
N PHE A 489 -6.11 17.16 -25.08
CA PHE A 489 -5.31 17.47 -23.90
C PHE A 489 -5.21 18.96 -23.65
N ALA A 490 -4.92 19.76 -24.69
CA ALA A 490 -4.86 21.21 -24.59
C ALA A 490 -6.17 21.79 -24.01
N GLN A 491 -7.32 21.27 -24.43
CA GLN A 491 -8.61 21.68 -23.88
C GLN A 491 -8.75 21.35 -22.38
N TRP A 492 -8.36 20.15 -21.93
CA TRP A 492 -8.44 19.81 -20.51
C TRP A 492 -7.45 20.60 -19.66
N SER A 493 -6.25 20.84 -20.17
CA SER A 493 -5.25 21.69 -19.53
C SER A 493 -5.74 23.13 -19.38
N GLU A 494 -6.41 23.68 -20.40
CA GLU A 494 -6.99 25.02 -20.34
C GLU A 494 -8.07 25.15 -19.27
N VAL A 495 -8.87 24.10 -19.04
CA VAL A 495 -9.86 24.10 -17.95
C VAL A 495 -9.19 24.23 -16.58
N VAL A 496 -8.02 23.59 -16.39
CA VAL A 496 -7.23 23.72 -15.15
C VAL A 496 -6.63 25.13 -15.04
N THR A 497 -6.10 25.68 -16.13
CA THR A 497 -5.57 27.05 -16.18
C THR A 497 -6.64 28.09 -15.86
N GLN A 498 -7.85 27.95 -16.43
CA GLN A 498 -8.96 28.85 -16.17
C GLN A 498 -9.37 28.82 -14.69
N TYR A 499 -9.52 27.62 -14.10
CA TYR A 499 -9.82 27.48 -12.67
C TYR A 499 -8.79 28.22 -11.81
N ARG A 500 -7.50 28.08 -12.10
CA ARG A 500 -6.42 28.74 -11.36
C ARG A 500 -6.47 30.26 -11.44
N SER A 501 -6.96 30.81 -12.54
CA SER A 501 -7.06 32.25 -12.76
C SER A 501 -8.20 32.94 -12.00
N GLU A 502 -9.03 32.19 -11.25
CA GLU A 502 -10.23 32.71 -10.58
C GLU A 502 -10.21 32.38 -9.07
N GLU A 503 -10.21 33.41 -8.21
CA GLU A 503 -10.07 33.24 -6.74
C GLU A 503 -11.13 32.35 -6.07
N PHE A 504 -12.38 32.46 -6.52
CA PHE A 504 -13.53 31.80 -5.90
C PHE A 504 -14.15 30.73 -6.82
N ALA A 505 -13.38 30.21 -7.78
CA ALA A 505 -13.86 29.17 -8.67
C ALA A 505 -14.03 27.83 -7.95
N THR A 506 -15.00 27.04 -8.42
CA THR A 506 -15.14 25.63 -8.04
C THR A 506 -14.52 24.78 -9.15
N PHE A 507 -13.64 23.85 -8.80
CA PHE A 507 -12.96 23.02 -9.79
C PHE A 507 -13.97 22.17 -10.58
N PRO A 508 -14.02 22.27 -11.92
CA PRO A 508 -15.05 21.62 -12.75
C PRO A 508 -14.73 20.15 -13.04
N ALA A 509 -14.52 19.37 -11.99
CA ALA A 509 -14.00 18.00 -12.04
C ALA A 509 -14.90 17.04 -12.85
N GLN A 510 -16.22 17.14 -12.65
CA GLN A 510 -17.20 16.34 -13.40
C GLN A 510 -17.17 16.63 -14.89
N ASN A 511 -16.94 17.89 -15.29
CA ASN A 511 -16.89 18.28 -16.70
C ASN A 511 -15.67 17.66 -17.39
N ILE A 512 -14.51 17.68 -16.72
CA ILE A 512 -13.30 17.01 -17.19
C ILE A 512 -13.55 15.51 -17.33
N GLY A 513 -14.06 14.87 -16.28
CA GLY A 513 -14.33 13.44 -16.28
C GLY A 513 -15.34 13.00 -17.34
N LYS A 514 -16.41 13.78 -17.52
CA LYS A 514 -17.39 13.59 -18.60
C LYS A 514 -16.74 13.77 -19.97
N SER A 515 -15.92 14.79 -20.17
CA SER A 515 -15.25 15.01 -21.45
C SER A 515 -14.28 13.89 -21.79
N LEU A 516 -13.55 13.34 -20.82
CA LEU A 516 -12.65 12.19 -21.02
C LEU A 516 -13.43 10.95 -21.51
N ALA A 517 -14.60 10.68 -20.92
CA ALA A 517 -15.45 9.57 -21.31
C ALA A 517 -16.15 9.82 -22.67
N ASP A 518 -16.73 11.00 -22.88
CA ASP A 518 -17.45 11.34 -24.12
C ASP A 518 -16.51 11.36 -25.34
N LYS A 519 -15.26 11.81 -25.13
CA LYS A 519 -14.22 11.71 -26.16
C LYS A 519 -13.64 10.31 -26.30
N MET A 520 -14.10 9.33 -25.52
CA MET A 520 -13.59 7.94 -25.48
C MET A 520 -12.06 7.92 -25.29
N GLN A 521 -11.52 8.81 -24.45
CA GLN A 521 -10.12 8.76 -24.04
C GLN A 521 -9.91 7.62 -23.05
N LEU A 522 -10.90 7.38 -22.19
CA LEU A 522 -10.88 6.31 -21.20
C LEU A 522 -12.25 5.67 -21.02
N ILE A 523 -12.25 4.48 -20.41
CA ILE A 523 -13.44 3.71 -20.03
C ILE A 523 -13.34 3.45 -18.51
N PRO A 524 -14.18 4.06 -17.66
CA PRO A 524 -14.22 3.74 -16.24
C PRO A 524 -14.64 2.28 -16.04
N MET A 525 -13.89 1.52 -15.24
CA MET A 525 -14.12 0.09 -15.04
C MET A 525 -14.70 -0.22 -13.68
N PHE A 526 -13.93 0.01 -12.60
CA PHE A 526 -14.32 -0.40 -11.26
C PHE A 526 -13.90 0.61 -10.20
N HIS A 527 -14.81 0.92 -9.29
CA HIS A 527 -14.46 1.41 -7.96
C HIS A 527 -14.19 0.20 -7.08
N CYS A 528 -13.19 0.29 -6.22
CA CYS A 528 -12.99 -0.70 -5.18
C CYS A 528 -13.35 -0.06 -3.86
N TRP A 529 -13.94 -0.82 -2.95
CA TRP A 529 -13.86 -0.44 -1.55
C TRP A 529 -12.37 -0.29 -1.18
N LEU A 530 -12.04 0.59 -0.24
CA LEU A 530 -10.82 0.62 0.58
C LEU A 530 -11.17 0.57 2.08
N GLY A 531 -10.42 -0.17 2.89
CA GLY A 531 -10.73 -0.25 4.32
C GLY A 531 -9.58 -0.77 5.17
N VAL A 532 -9.61 -0.45 6.46
CA VAL A 532 -8.66 -1.00 7.42
C VAL A 532 -9.39 -2.04 8.27
N SER A 533 -8.89 -3.27 8.25
CA SER A 533 -9.46 -4.36 9.03
C SER A 533 -9.30 -4.07 10.53
N LYS A 534 -10.42 -3.95 11.28
CA LYS A 534 -10.36 -3.88 12.75
C LYS A 534 -9.75 -5.16 13.36
N ASP A 535 -9.93 -6.31 12.71
CA ASP A 535 -9.34 -7.58 13.16
C ASP A 535 -7.81 -7.59 13.03
N GLN A 536 -7.24 -6.96 11.99
CA GLN A 536 -5.78 -6.92 11.78
C GLN A 536 -5.11 -5.75 12.50
N CYS A 537 -5.81 -4.62 12.66
CA CYS A 537 -5.31 -3.47 13.40
C CYS A 537 -5.61 -3.55 14.91
N GLY A 538 -6.44 -4.52 15.33
CA GLY A 538 -6.68 -4.87 16.73
C GLY A 538 -7.01 -3.67 17.62
N SER A 539 -6.12 -3.41 18.57
CA SER A 539 -6.19 -2.34 19.58
C SER A 539 -5.79 -0.94 19.08
N LEU A 540 -5.38 -0.79 17.81
CA LEU A 540 -5.00 0.50 17.24
C LEU A 540 -6.19 1.46 17.25
N GLN A 541 -5.99 2.57 17.93
CA GLN A 541 -6.89 3.71 17.93
C GLN A 541 -6.51 4.65 16.78
N ASN A 542 -7.49 5.37 16.23
CA ASN A 542 -7.32 6.31 15.11
C ASN A 542 -6.85 5.68 13.78
N ALA A 543 -6.97 4.36 13.61
CA ALA A 543 -6.63 3.67 12.37
C ALA A 543 -7.73 3.84 11.30
N LYS A 544 -8.04 5.10 10.95
CA LYS A 544 -9.02 5.43 9.90
C LYS A 544 -8.38 5.29 8.52
N CYS A 545 -9.09 4.63 7.60
CA CYS A 545 -8.69 4.53 6.21
C CYS A 545 -8.67 5.91 5.54
N ASN A 546 -7.56 6.25 4.88
CA ASN A 546 -7.42 7.41 4.01
C ASN A 546 -7.71 7.03 2.54
N ALA A 547 -7.76 8.04 1.68
CA ALA A 547 -8.00 7.89 0.25
C ALA A 547 -7.00 6.99 -0.52
N LEU A 548 -5.87 6.63 0.10
CA LEU A 548 -4.88 5.71 -0.49
C LEU A 548 -5.06 4.26 -0.04
N GLY A 549 -6.01 3.97 0.85
CA GLY A 549 -6.25 2.63 1.40
C GLY A 549 -5.36 2.27 2.58
N TRP A 550 -4.80 3.26 3.27
CA TRP A 550 -3.93 3.11 4.43
C TRP A 550 -4.45 3.97 5.59
N PHE A 551 -3.87 3.88 6.78
CA PHE A 551 -4.13 4.83 7.88
C PHE A 551 -2.90 5.69 8.15
N ASP A 552 -3.07 6.87 8.76
CA ASP A 552 -1.93 7.74 9.08
C ASP A 552 -1.11 7.16 10.25
N PHE A 553 0.07 6.62 9.92
CA PHE A 553 0.98 6.03 10.89
C PHE A 553 1.37 6.98 12.02
N SER A 554 1.43 8.29 11.76
CA SER A 554 1.83 9.28 12.75
C SER A 554 0.78 9.52 13.86
N LYS A 555 -0.47 9.09 13.64
CA LYS A 555 -1.63 9.39 14.50
C LYS A 555 -2.19 8.19 15.25
N VAL A 556 -1.82 6.98 14.84
CA VAL A 556 -2.31 5.76 15.48
C VAL A 556 -1.59 5.48 16.79
N TRP A 557 -2.30 4.89 17.74
CA TRP A 557 -1.74 4.55 19.06
C TRP A 557 -2.46 3.34 19.65
N ILE A 558 -1.89 2.78 20.71
CA ILE A 558 -2.45 1.62 21.40
C ILE A 558 -3.11 2.06 22.70
N LYS A 559 -4.38 1.73 22.88
CA LYS A 559 -5.03 1.89 24.19
C LYS A 559 -4.54 0.80 25.15
N PRO A 560 -3.99 1.15 26.33
CA PRO A 560 -3.62 0.14 27.33
C PRO A 560 -4.85 -0.64 27.79
N ASN A 561 -4.71 -1.97 27.92
CA ASN A 561 -5.73 -2.78 28.58
C ASN A 561 -5.68 -2.48 30.08
N MET A 562 -6.73 -1.87 30.62
CA MET A 562 -6.89 -1.72 32.07
C MET A 562 -7.11 -3.14 32.63
N LEU A 563 -6.14 -3.66 33.39
CA LEU A 563 -6.40 -4.81 34.24
C LEU A 563 -7.48 -4.41 35.25
N ASP A 564 -8.56 -5.18 35.35
CA ASP A 564 -9.57 -5.01 36.40
C ASP A 564 -8.88 -5.23 37.76
N GLU A 565 -8.42 -4.16 38.41
CA GLU A 565 -8.00 -4.13 39.82
C GLU A 565 -9.22 -4.22 40.75
N ARG A 566 -10.09 -5.21 40.53
CA ARG A 566 -11.17 -5.58 41.45
C ARG A 566 -11.07 -7.06 41.78
N GLY A 567 -10.05 -7.44 42.56
CA GLY A 567 -9.93 -8.84 42.97
C GLY A 567 -8.75 -9.25 43.84
N SER A 568 -8.27 -8.41 44.78
CA SER A 568 -7.28 -8.90 45.78
C SER A 568 -7.13 -8.00 47.02
N HIS A 569 -8.23 -7.40 47.49
CA HIS A 569 -8.28 -6.80 48.84
C HIS A 569 -9.45 -7.37 49.65
N HIS A 570 -9.44 -8.68 49.90
CA HIS A 570 -10.13 -9.25 51.04
C HIS A 570 -9.30 -10.36 51.68
N GLY A 571 -8.92 -10.11 52.93
CA GLY A 571 -8.47 -11.14 53.85
C GLY A 571 -7.01 -11.03 54.27
N GLU A 572 -6.67 -9.99 55.03
CA GLU A 572 -5.75 -10.14 56.18
C GLU A 572 -5.85 -8.89 57.06
N THR A 573 -6.70 -8.97 58.08
CA THR A 573 -6.54 -8.20 59.32
C THR A 573 -7.01 -9.06 60.47
N GLN A 574 -6.19 -9.03 61.51
CA GLN A 574 -6.18 -9.83 62.73
C GLN A 574 -7.46 -9.75 63.55
#